data_AF-A0A809RG29-F1
#
_entry.id   AF-A0A809RG29-F1
#
_cell.length_a   1.000
_cell.length_b   1.000
_cell.length_c   1.000
_cell.angle_alpha   90.00
_cell.angle_beta   90.00
_cell.angle_gamma   90.00
#
_symmetry.space_group_name_H-M   'P 1'
#
loop_
_entity.id
_entity.type
_entity.pdbx_description
1 polymer ?
#
loop_
_entity_poly.entity_id
_entity_poly.type
_entity_poly.pdbx_seq_one_letter_code
_entity_poly.pdbx_strand_id
1 'polypeptide(L)'
;MNIIDSQTHQVIRTFDGPRGIGKVAYSPDGRYLALGVRPVSIMDVKDGTLIRTIIGPYVDMSHLQPLQAQSIAFSPDSKTLAVIYWGVDKNIGIKDKDDKHQFMSAIVLYQVGTGEVVWNKPLVAIEGTLGRPMVNTPLIFSANGKSLVYGMGETDFAQEYPERKSSLVMLDAKTGMLQQSIDNIHMDMPTALAISHDGRFAATGTSTGVTDGIKNIKTNKSSTFVNKDPIRIWDIETGKLVK
;
A
#
# COMPACT_ATOMS: atom_id res chain seq x y z
N MET A 1 21.09 -5.40 -3.64
CA MET A 1 20.51 -4.10 -3.19
C MET A 1 21.60 -3.33 -2.48
N ASN A 2 21.70 -2.01 -2.65
CA ASN A 2 22.79 -1.23 -2.09
C ASN A 2 22.29 -0.22 -1.05
N ILE A 3 23.06 -0.03 0.03
CA ILE A 3 23.00 1.17 0.86
C ILE A 3 24.01 2.15 0.31
N ILE A 4 23.58 3.38 0.05
CA ILE A 4 24.41 4.43 -0.51
C ILE A 4 24.40 5.58 0.49
N ASP A 5 25.59 6.14 0.74
CA ASP A 5 25.74 7.34 1.54
C ASP A 5 25.16 8.54 0.78
N SER A 6 24.27 9.29 1.43
CA SER A 6 23.55 10.39 0.75
C SER A 6 24.43 11.59 0.40
N GLN A 7 25.58 11.78 1.07
CA GLN A 7 26.46 12.94 0.85
C GLN A 7 27.55 12.62 -0.18
N THR A 8 28.14 11.44 -0.07
CA THR A 8 29.29 11.02 -0.87
C THR A 8 28.89 10.19 -2.09
N HIS A 9 27.63 9.73 -2.14
CA HIS A 9 27.09 8.83 -3.17
C HIS A 9 27.85 7.49 -3.29
N GLN A 10 28.62 7.14 -2.27
CA GLN A 10 29.38 5.89 -2.24
C GLN A 10 28.50 4.75 -1.72
N VAL A 11 28.69 3.56 -2.30
CA VAL A 11 28.06 2.34 -1.79
C VAL A 11 28.69 2.03 -0.44
N ILE A 12 27.91 2.18 0.63
CA ILE A 12 28.28 1.76 1.99
C ILE A 12 28.25 0.24 2.09
N ARG A 13 27.24 -0.39 1.46
CA ARG A 13 27.01 -1.83 1.57
C ARG A 13 26.23 -2.37 0.39
N THR A 14 26.56 -3.60 -0.01
CA THR A 14 25.78 -4.40 -0.97
C THR A 14 25.21 -5.61 -0.24
N PHE A 15 23.92 -5.85 -0.42
CA PHE A 15 23.22 -7.00 0.11
C PHE A 15 22.85 -7.98 -1.00
N ASP A 16 23.22 -9.24 -0.79
CA ASP A 16 22.71 -10.40 -1.51
C ASP A 16 21.42 -10.86 -0.83
N GLY A 17 20.35 -10.12 -1.07
CA GLY A 17 19.01 -10.42 -0.58
C GLY A 17 18.21 -11.35 -1.50
N PRO A 18 17.03 -11.82 -1.07
CA PRO A 18 16.13 -12.63 -1.88
C PRO A 18 15.85 -11.98 -3.25
N ARG A 19 15.88 -12.81 -4.31
CA ARG A 19 15.64 -12.38 -5.69
C ARG A 19 14.15 -12.04 -5.86
N GLY A 20 13.84 -10.77 -6.15
CA GLY A 20 12.48 -10.32 -6.44
C GLY A 20 12.37 -8.80 -6.41
N ILE A 21 11.42 -8.24 -7.17
CA ILE A 21 11.08 -6.83 -7.13
C ILE A 21 10.05 -6.65 -6.01
N GLY A 22 10.50 -6.24 -4.83
CA GLY A 22 9.64 -5.95 -3.68
C GLY A 22 9.78 -4.50 -3.23
N LYS A 23 8.81 -4.01 -2.44
CA LYS A 23 8.95 -2.73 -1.73
C LYS A 23 9.98 -2.87 -0.62
N VAL A 24 10.64 -1.77 -0.25
CA VAL A 24 11.65 -1.74 0.81
C VAL A 24 11.35 -0.63 1.81
N ALA A 25 11.66 -0.85 3.09
CA ALA A 25 11.51 0.17 4.13
C ALA A 25 12.60 0.04 5.20
N TYR A 26 13.20 1.16 5.59
CA TYR A 26 14.06 1.24 6.78
C TYR A 26 13.22 1.44 8.03
N SER A 27 13.62 0.80 9.14
CA SER A 27 13.09 1.17 10.45
C SER A 27 13.65 2.53 10.89
N PRO A 28 12.84 3.37 11.57
CA PRO A 28 13.29 4.65 12.10
C PRO A 28 14.49 4.59 13.05
N ASP A 29 14.65 3.49 13.79
CA ASP A 29 15.83 3.24 14.64
C ASP A 29 17.10 2.86 13.87
N GLY A 30 17.01 2.72 12.53
CA GLY A 30 18.12 2.37 11.64
C GLY A 30 18.60 0.93 11.73
N ARG A 31 17.95 0.09 12.55
CA ARG A 31 18.38 -1.29 12.81
C ARG A 31 17.94 -2.26 11.73
N TYR A 32 16.75 -2.07 11.19
CA TYR A 32 16.08 -3.04 10.34
C TYR A 32 15.82 -2.52 8.93
N LEU A 33 15.90 -3.44 7.97
CA LEU A 33 15.47 -3.24 6.60
C LEU A 33 14.43 -4.31 6.27
N ALA A 34 13.21 -3.89 5.95
CA ALA A 34 12.14 -4.77 5.51
C ALA A 34 12.13 -4.88 3.98
N LEU A 35 12.05 -6.10 3.47
CA LEU A 35 11.88 -6.41 2.06
C LEU A 35 10.53 -7.09 1.82
N GLY A 36 9.70 -6.42 1.03
CA GLY A 36 8.35 -6.83 0.64
C GLY A 36 8.30 -7.87 -0.46
N VAL A 37 9.23 -8.82 -0.42
CA VAL A 37 9.16 -10.02 -1.23
C VAL A 37 8.23 -11.04 -0.55
N ARG A 38 7.89 -12.14 -1.24
CA ARG A 38 7.09 -13.22 -0.66
C ARG A 38 8.02 -14.36 -0.22
N PRO A 39 8.17 -14.64 1.09
CA PRO A 39 7.65 -13.93 2.28
C PRO A 39 8.44 -12.66 2.66
N VAL A 40 7.86 -11.79 3.50
CA VAL A 40 8.51 -10.54 3.91
C VAL A 40 9.75 -10.85 4.73
N SER A 41 10.88 -10.24 4.36
CA SER A 41 12.15 -10.45 5.05
C SER A 41 12.52 -9.22 5.88
N ILE A 42 12.98 -9.44 7.12
CA ILE A 42 13.57 -8.41 7.98
C ILE A 42 15.06 -8.70 8.08
N MET A 43 15.86 -7.73 7.68
CA MET A 43 17.32 -7.82 7.67
C MET A 43 17.90 -6.82 8.68
N ASP A 44 19.04 -7.17 9.26
CA ASP A 44 19.84 -6.23 10.04
C ASP A 44 20.62 -5.33 9.08
N VAL A 45 20.53 -4.02 9.30
CA VAL A 45 21.18 -3.02 8.43
C VAL A 45 22.71 -3.05 8.58
N LYS A 46 23.22 -3.36 9.77
CA LYS A 46 24.64 -3.28 10.11
C LYS A 46 25.45 -4.31 9.34
N ASP A 47 24.99 -5.56 9.30
CA ASP A 47 25.73 -6.66 8.68
C ASP A 47 25.00 -7.33 7.51
N GLY A 48 23.71 -7.05 7.30
CA GLY A 48 22.92 -7.64 6.22
C GLY A 48 22.39 -9.02 6.52
N THR A 49 22.45 -9.47 7.77
CA THR A 49 21.92 -10.78 8.14
C THR A 49 20.40 -10.79 8.08
N LEU A 50 19.83 -11.90 7.63
CA LEU A 50 18.38 -12.13 7.70
C LEU A 50 18.01 -12.40 9.17
N ILE A 51 17.33 -11.45 9.79
CA ILE A 51 16.86 -11.56 11.18
C ILE A 51 15.57 -12.36 11.26
N ARG A 52 14.67 -12.16 10.30
CA ARG A 52 13.37 -12.81 10.32
C ARG A 52 12.76 -12.95 8.94
N THR A 53 12.03 -14.04 8.77
CA THR A 53 11.07 -14.22 7.68
C THR A 53 9.65 -14.16 8.26
N ILE A 54 8.84 -13.23 7.77
CA ILE A 54 7.44 -13.04 8.20
C ILE A 54 6.53 -13.69 7.16
N ILE A 55 5.89 -14.80 7.57
CA ILE A 55 4.87 -15.47 6.77
C ILE A 55 3.51 -14.93 7.21
N GLY A 56 2.94 -14.07 6.38
CA GLY A 56 1.64 -13.44 6.64
C GLY A 56 0.46 -14.41 6.53
N PRO A 57 -0.72 -14.03 7.04
CA PRO A 57 -1.91 -14.88 7.04
C PRO A 57 -2.43 -15.21 5.63
N TYR A 58 -2.03 -14.43 4.63
CA TYR A 58 -2.41 -14.61 3.23
C TYR A 58 -1.31 -15.25 2.38
N VAL A 59 -0.18 -15.63 2.98
CA VAL A 59 0.95 -16.25 2.28
C VAL A 59 0.82 -17.76 2.41
N ASP A 60 0.57 -18.43 1.30
CA ASP A 60 0.71 -19.89 1.22
C ASP A 60 2.00 -20.26 0.46
N MET A 61 2.93 -20.87 1.19
CA MET A 61 4.22 -21.29 0.64
C MET A 61 4.14 -22.58 -0.18
N SER A 62 3.01 -23.31 -0.14
CA SER A 62 2.80 -24.57 -0.88
C SER A 62 2.37 -24.37 -2.33
N HIS A 63 1.92 -23.17 -2.70
CA HIS A 63 1.47 -22.89 -4.06
C HIS A 63 1.95 -21.53 -4.58
N LEU A 64 1.94 -21.40 -5.91
CA LEU A 64 2.19 -20.12 -6.57
C LEU A 64 0.97 -19.21 -6.35
N GLN A 65 1.22 -18.04 -5.76
CA GLN A 65 0.21 -17.00 -5.54
C GLN A 65 0.71 -15.71 -6.19
N PRO A 66 -0.17 -14.89 -6.80
CA PRO A 66 0.19 -13.58 -7.32
C PRO A 66 0.38 -12.52 -6.22
N LEU A 67 0.55 -12.96 -4.96
CA LEU A 67 0.63 -12.11 -3.78
C LEU A 67 1.90 -11.25 -3.82
N GLN A 68 1.74 -9.93 -3.72
CA GLN A 68 2.83 -8.96 -3.73
C GLN A 68 2.60 -7.87 -2.69
N ALA A 69 3.66 -7.40 -2.04
CA ALA A 69 3.56 -6.21 -1.19
C ALA A 69 3.49 -4.94 -2.07
N GLN A 70 2.38 -4.22 -2.03
CA GLN A 70 2.21 -2.93 -2.72
C GLN A 70 2.85 -1.79 -1.95
N SER A 71 2.89 -1.86 -0.62
CA SER A 71 3.61 -0.91 0.22
C SER A 71 3.99 -1.52 1.57
N ILE A 72 5.08 -1.02 2.15
CA ILE A 72 5.58 -1.40 3.47
C ILE A 72 6.02 -0.15 4.24
N ALA A 73 5.73 -0.09 5.53
CA ALA A 73 6.21 0.97 6.41
C ALA A 73 6.43 0.46 7.84
N PHE A 74 7.52 0.88 8.48
CA PHE A 74 7.70 0.72 9.91
C PHE A 74 6.95 1.81 10.68
N SER A 75 6.47 1.47 11.88
CA SER A 75 5.99 2.47 12.83
C SER A 75 7.13 3.39 13.29
N PRO A 76 6.83 4.62 13.74
CA PRO A 76 7.85 5.55 14.25
C PRO A 76 8.70 4.99 15.39
N ASP A 77 8.12 4.11 16.21
CA ASP A 77 8.82 3.44 17.32
C ASP A 77 9.57 2.15 16.89
N SER A 78 9.59 1.83 15.60
CA SER A 78 10.23 0.64 14.99
C SER A 78 9.70 -0.71 15.47
N LYS A 79 8.59 -0.73 16.24
CA LYS A 79 8.06 -1.97 16.83
C LYS A 79 7.08 -2.71 15.93
N THR A 80 6.38 -2.03 15.04
CA THR A 80 5.44 -2.66 14.11
C THR A 80 5.80 -2.38 12.65
N LEU A 81 5.41 -3.31 11.79
CA LEU A 81 5.56 -3.22 10.34
C LEU A 81 4.19 -3.36 9.70
N ALA A 82 3.79 -2.35 8.96
CA ALA A 82 2.57 -2.38 8.17
C ALA A 82 2.89 -2.80 6.74
N VAL A 83 2.12 -3.73 6.19
CA VAL A 83 2.25 -4.22 4.82
C VAL A 83 0.89 -4.23 4.15
N ILE A 84 0.78 -3.59 3.00
CA ILE A 84 -0.37 -3.77 2.10
C ILE A 84 0.02 -4.79 1.06
N TYR A 85 -0.75 -5.88 0.98
CA TYR A 85 -0.65 -6.89 -0.04
C TYR A 85 -1.72 -6.68 -1.11
N TRP A 86 -1.37 -7.00 -2.35
CA TRP A 86 -2.31 -7.30 -3.43
C TRP A 86 -2.19 -8.77 -3.82
N GLY A 87 -3.22 -9.34 -4.42
CA GLY A 87 -3.21 -10.75 -4.84
C GLY A 87 -3.64 -11.71 -3.73
N VAL A 88 -4.30 -11.20 -2.68
CA VAL A 88 -4.86 -12.02 -1.61
C VAL A 88 -6.09 -12.74 -2.16
N ASP A 89 -6.06 -14.06 -2.18
CA ASP A 89 -7.23 -14.84 -2.54
C ASP A 89 -8.21 -14.86 -1.36
N LYS A 90 -9.42 -14.36 -1.60
CA LYS A 90 -10.50 -14.34 -0.59
C LYS A 90 -10.89 -15.75 -0.11
N ASN A 91 -10.55 -16.79 -0.87
CA ASN A 91 -10.91 -18.17 -0.59
C ASN A 91 -9.82 -18.95 0.18
N ILE A 92 -8.72 -18.30 0.61
CA ILE A 92 -7.70 -18.97 1.44
C ILE A 92 -8.38 -19.57 2.68
N GLY A 93 -8.31 -20.90 2.82
CA GLY A 93 -8.93 -21.66 3.92
C GLY A 93 -10.31 -22.27 3.62
N ILE A 94 -10.91 -22.00 2.45
CA ILE A 94 -12.20 -22.58 2.03
C ILE A 94 -11.95 -23.87 1.22
N LYS A 95 -12.58 -24.98 1.61
CA LYS A 95 -12.34 -26.32 1.04
C LYS A 95 -13.05 -26.59 -0.30
N ASP A 96 -14.10 -25.85 -0.63
CA ASP A 96 -14.85 -26.00 -1.88
C ASP A 96 -14.35 -24.98 -2.92
N LYS A 97 -13.46 -25.44 -3.79
CA LYS A 97 -12.82 -24.60 -4.82
C LYS A 97 -13.63 -24.68 -6.12
N ASP A 98 -14.56 -23.76 -6.30
CA ASP A 98 -14.77 -23.28 -7.66
C ASP A 98 -13.51 -22.48 -8.04
N ASP A 99 -12.88 -22.76 -9.19
CA ASP A 99 -11.66 -22.14 -9.74
C ASP A 99 -11.74 -20.60 -9.95
N LYS A 100 -12.78 -19.95 -9.42
CA LYS A 100 -13.00 -18.51 -9.46
C LYS A 100 -12.21 -17.82 -8.35
N HIS A 101 -10.89 -17.81 -8.49
CA HIS A 101 -10.02 -16.98 -7.66
C HIS A 101 -10.42 -15.50 -7.78
N GLN A 102 -10.72 -14.87 -6.65
CA GLN A 102 -10.97 -13.43 -6.57
C GLN A 102 -9.89 -12.81 -5.70
N PHE A 103 -8.98 -12.11 -6.37
CA PHE A 103 -7.87 -11.42 -5.74
C PHE A 103 -8.30 -10.06 -5.23
N MET A 104 -7.88 -9.74 -4.01
CA MET A 104 -8.10 -8.45 -3.38
C MET A 104 -6.83 -7.92 -2.73
N SER A 105 -6.92 -6.67 -2.27
CA SER A 105 -5.89 -6.05 -1.44
C SER A 105 -6.19 -6.31 0.03
N ALA A 106 -5.18 -6.41 0.87
CA ALA A 106 -5.33 -6.51 2.33
C ALA A 106 -4.18 -5.81 3.03
N ILE A 107 -4.45 -5.25 4.19
CA ILE A 107 -3.42 -4.69 5.08
C ILE A 107 -3.17 -5.64 6.24
N VAL A 108 -1.90 -5.82 6.59
CA VAL A 108 -1.47 -6.60 7.75
C VAL A 108 -0.48 -5.77 8.55
N LEU A 109 -0.68 -5.70 9.86
CA LEU A 109 0.33 -5.22 10.79
C LEU A 109 1.00 -6.38 11.49
N TYR A 110 2.32 -6.35 11.53
CA TYR A 110 3.16 -7.32 12.21
C TYR A 110 3.90 -6.66 13.36
N GLN A 111 4.12 -7.42 14.43
CA GLN A 111 5.11 -7.09 15.44
C GLN A 111 6.50 -7.41 14.87
N VAL A 112 7.41 -6.45 14.78
CA VAL A 112 8.74 -6.66 14.18
C VAL A 112 9.56 -7.69 14.96
N GLY A 113 9.48 -7.63 16.29
CA GLY A 113 10.24 -8.49 17.19
C GLY A 113 9.91 -9.97 17.05
N THR A 114 8.64 -10.33 16.85
CA THR A 114 8.17 -11.73 16.79
C THR A 114 7.77 -12.19 15.38
N GLY A 115 7.35 -11.25 14.52
CA GLY A 115 6.73 -11.53 13.23
C GLY A 115 5.24 -11.86 13.33
N GLU A 116 4.65 -11.81 14.53
CA GLU A 116 3.25 -12.12 14.75
C GLU A 116 2.34 -11.03 14.18
N VAL A 117 1.16 -11.44 13.74
CA VAL A 117 0.13 -10.52 13.26
C VAL A 117 -0.48 -9.79 14.46
N VAL A 118 -0.39 -8.46 14.47
CA VAL A 118 -1.10 -7.61 15.43
C VAL A 118 -2.58 -7.55 15.03
N TRP A 119 -2.83 -7.22 13.76
CA TRP A 119 -4.14 -7.30 13.13
C TRP A 119 -3.98 -7.37 11.61
N ASN A 120 -5.01 -7.86 10.93
CA ASN A 120 -5.11 -7.84 9.48
C ASN A 120 -6.54 -7.50 9.06
N LYS A 121 -6.68 -6.85 7.92
CA LYS A 121 -7.99 -6.52 7.34
C LYS A 121 -7.91 -6.64 5.82
N PRO A 122 -8.78 -7.44 5.19
CA PRO A 122 -9.02 -7.31 3.76
C PRO A 122 -9.49 -5.89 3.46
N LEU A 123 -8.95 -5.29 2.41
CA LEU A 123 -9.49 -4.05 1.87
C LEU A 123 -10.74 -4.43 1.09
N VAL A 124 -11.84 -4.51 1.83
CA VAL A 124 -13.17 -4.60 1.26
C VAL A 124 -13.56 -3.22 0.76
N ALA A 125 -14.28 -3.24 -0.33
CA ALA A 125 -14.84 -2.06 -0.91
C ALA A 125 -15.83 -1.45 0.12
N ILE A 126 -15.73 -0.14 0.39
CA ILE A 126 -16.63 0.61 1.28
C ILE A 126 -18.08 0.45 0.75
N GLU A 127 -19.11 0.58 1.58
CA GLU A 127 -20.48 0.57 1.05
C GLU A 127 -20.64 1.63 -0.07
N GLY A 128 -21.04 1.21 -1.29
CA GLY A 128 -21.21 2.09 -2.46
C GLY A 128 -20.06 2.12 -3.48
N THR A 129 -19.12 1.18 -3.40
CA THR A 129 -17.95 1.04 -4.29
C THR A 129 -18.19 0.35 -5.63
N LEU A 130 -17.25 0.56 -6.55
CA LEU A 130 -17.46 0.48 -7.99
C LEU A 130 -16.79 -0.74 -8.68
N GLY A 131 -15.74 -1.37 -8.13
CA GLY A 131 -15.23 -2.57 -8.84
C GLY A 131 -14.04 -3.36 -8.30
N ARG A 132 -13.08 -2.75 -7.58
CA ARG A 132 -11.96 -3.42 -6.85
C ARG A 132 -11.03 -2.35 -6.24
N PRO A 133 -10.83 -2.28 -4.91
CA PRO A 133 -9.91 -1.32 -4.31
C PRO A 133 -8.44 -1.68 -4.58
N MET A 134 -7.68 -0.68 -5.04
CA MET A 134 -6.25 -0.79 -5.32
C MET A 134 -5.48 0.29 -4.57
N VAL A 135 -4.31 -0.06 -4.02
CA VAL A 135 -3.42 0.90 -3.35
C VAL A 135 -2.15 1.04 -4.17
N ASN A 136 -1.94 2.25 -4.72
CA ASN A 136 -0.78 2.57 -5.54
C ASN A 136 0.13 3.63 -4.91
N THR A 137 -0.21 4.12 -3.71
CA THR A 137 0.64 5.05 -2.95
C THR A 137 1.49 4.31 -1.92
N PRO A 138 2.53 4.97 -1.38
CA PRO A 138 3.11 4.56 -0.10
C PRO A 138 2.04 4.50 1.00
N LEU A 139 2.23 3.57 1.92
CA LEU A 139 1.59 3.50 3.23
C LEU A 139 2.47 4.28 4.22
N ILE A 140 1.88 5.14 5.04
CA ILE A 140 2.61 6.02 5.93
C ILE A 140 2.01 5.94 7.33
N PHE A 141 2.85 5.79 8.35
CA PHE A 141 2.43 6.06 9.72
C PHE A 141 2.46 7.56 9.98
N SER A 142 1.47 8.07 10.71
CA SER A 142 1.55 9.42 11.28
C SER A 142 2.78 9.52 12.19
N ALA A 143 3.36 10.71 12.33
CA ALA A 143 4.57 10.92 13.12
C ALA A 143 4.43 10.45 14.59
N ASN A 144 3.22 10.56 15.16
CA ASN A 144 2.89 10.06 16.50
C ASN A 144 2.57 8.55 16.58
N GLY A 145 2.61 7.84 15.45
CA GLY A 145 2.36 6.40 15.33
C GLY A 145 0.91 5.96 15.52
N LYS A 146 -0.04 6.89 15.65
CA LYS A 146 -1.46 6.57 15.95
C LYS A 146 -2.30 6.26 14.72
N SER A 147 -1.86 6.67 13.53
CA SER A 147 -2.64 6.52 12.30
C SER A 147 -1.79 5.92 11.18
N LEU A 148 -2.45 5.18 10.31
CA LEU A 148 -1.94 4.69 9.03
C LEU A 148 -2.67 5.41 7.91
N VAL A 149 -1.92 5.97 6.96
CA VAL A 149 -2.45 6.77 5.87
C VAL A 149 -2.01 6.19 4.53
N TYR A 150 -2.94 6.02 3.60
CA TYR A 150 -2.67 5.58 2.25
C TYR A 150 -3.72 6.11 1.28
N GLY A 151 -3.35 6.27 0.01
CA GLY A 151 -4.25 6.58 -1.07
C GLY A 151 -4.76 5.30 -1.75
N MET A 152 -6.05 5.27 -2.04
CA MET A 152 -6.75 4.16 -2.67
C MET A 152 -7.43 4.65 -3.95
N GLY A 153 -7.42 3.81 -4.98
CA GLY A 153 -8.17 4.00 -6.22
C GLY A 153 -9.13 2.85 -6.48
N GLU A 154 -10.23 3.14 -7.16
CA GLU A 154 -11.24 2.17 -7.60
C GLU A 154 -11.74 2.50 -8.99
N THR A 155 -12.10 1.46 -9.75
CA THR A 155 -12.66 1.60 -11.11
C THR A 155 -13.82 0.63 -11.33
N ASP A 156 -14.97 1.12 -11.81
CA ASP A 156 -16.07 0.28 -12.34
C ASP A 156 -15.96 0.12 -13.86
N PHE A 157 -15.45 -1.00 -14.32
CA PHE A 157 -15.35 -1.29 -15.75
C PHE A 157 -16.68 -1.69 -16.40
N ALA A 158 -17.76 -1.87 -15.64
CA ALA A 158 -19.04 -2.36 -16.13
C ALA A 158 -19.98 -1.25 -16.64
N GLN A 159 -19.68 0.02 -16.43
CA GLN A 159 -20.53 1.16 -16.81
C GLN A 159 -20.15 1.78 -18.15
N GLU A 160 -21.12 2.35 -18.88
CA GLU A 160 -20.90 2.97 -20.21
C GLU A 160 -19.85 4.09 -20.14
N TYR A 161 -19.81 4.79 -19.01
CA TYR A 161 -18.78 5.75 -18.65
C TYR A 161 -18.17 5.33 -17.31
N PRO A 162 -17.07 4.55 -17.33
CA PRO A 162 -16.43 4.05 -16.11
C PRO A 162 -16.05 5.20 -15.16
N GLU A 163 -16.58 5.17 -13.95
CA GLU A 163 -16.21 6.09 -12.90
C GLU A 163 -14.93 5.60 -12.19
N ARG A 164 -13.99 6.53 -11.97
CA ARG A 164 -12.82 6.32 -11.11
C ARG A 164 -13.06 7.04 -9.80
N LYS A 165 -12.97 6.30 -8.69
CA LYS A 165 -12.97 6.89 -7.35
C LYS A 165 -11.55 6.85 -6.82
N SER A 166 -11.17 7.91 -6.12
CA SER A 166 -9.92 7.95 -5.38
C SER A 166 -10.16 8.51 -4.00
N SER A 167 -9.50 7.93 -3.01
CA SER A 167 -9.65 8.34 -1.61
C SER A 167 -8.32 8.36 -0.89
N LEU A 168 -8.18 9.27 0.07
CA LEU A 168 -7.14 9.21 1.10
C LEU A 168 -7.76 8.58 2.35
N VAL A 169 -7.24 7.43 2.76
CA VAL A 169 -7.78 6.65 3.88
C VAL A 169 -6.86 6.76 5.09
N MET A 170 -7.46 7.02 6.25
CA MET A 170 -6.78 7.05 7.55
C MET A 170 -7.37 6.00 8.47
N LEU A 171 -6.53 5.07 8.92
CA LEU A 171 -6.89 4.04 9.88
C LEU A 171 -6.21 4.30 11.22
N ASP A 172 -6.85 3.94 12.31
CA ASP A 172 -6.21 3.81 13.61
C ASP A 172 -5.16 2.70 13.54
N ALA A 173 -3.90 3.02 13.84
CA ALA A 173 -2.79 2.09 13.68
C ALA A 173 -2.87 0.90 14.65
N LYS A 174 -3.50 1.07 15.82
CA LYS A 174 -3.59 0.02 16.84
C LYS A 174 -4.68 -1.00 16.52
N THR A 175 -5.79 -0.56 15.94
CA THR A 175 -7.01 -1.37 15.75
C THR A 175 -7.35 -1.65 14.29
N GLY A 176 -6.76 -0.89 13.36
CA GLY A 176 -7.08 -0.90 11.94
C GLY A 176 -8.47 -0.34 11.62
N MET A 177 -9.14 0.33 12.56
CA MET A 177 -10.47 0.92 12.32
C MET A 177 -10.35 2.22 11.52
N LEU A 178 -11.33 2.47 10.64
CA LEU A 178 -11.38 3.72 9.87
C LEU A 178 -11.55 4.91 10.83
N GLN A 179 -10.64 5.87 10.75
CA GLN A 179 -10.75 7.16 11.42
C GLN A 179 -11.42 8.17 10.49
N GLN A 180 -10.98 8.22 9.23
CA GLN A 180 -11.45 9.17 8.24
C GLN A 180 -11.14 8.69 6.82
N SER A 181 -11.97 9.11 5.86
CA SER A 181 -11.68 9.07 4.43
C SER A 181 -11.88 10.47 3.85
N ILE A 182 -11.02 10.86 2.91
CA ILE A 182 -11.25 12.00 2.02
C ILE A 182 -11.46 11.41 0.64
N ASP A 183 -12.62 11.60 0.05
CA ASP A 183 -12.97 11.02 -1.25
C ASP A 183 -12.77 12.04 -2.39
N ASN A 184 -12.72 11.52 -3.61
CA ASN A 184 -12.49 12.28 -4.84
C ASN A 184 -11.20 13.11 -4.81
N ILE A 185 -10.14 12.55 -4.23
CA ILE A 185 -8.87 13.26 -4.08
C ILE A 185 -8.20 13.54 -5.42
N HIS A 186 -8.49 12.76 -6.46
CA HIS A 186 -8.05 12.91 -7.85
C HIS A 186 -9.10 12.27 -8.79
N MET A 187 -9.13 12.67 -10.04
CA MET A 187 -9.93 12.06 -11.11
C MET A 187 -9.44 10.65 -11.48
N ASP A 188 -8.24 10.31 -11.03
CA ASP A 188 -7.57 9.04 -11.28
C ASP A 188 -6.88 8.51 -10.01
N MET A 189 -6.35 7.30 -10.05
CA MET A 189 -5.68 6.65 -8.94
C MET A 189 -4.53 7.51 -8.40
N PRO A 190 -4.44 7.68 -7.08
CA PRO A 190 -3.31 8.35 -6.47
C PRO A 190 -2.07 7.45 -6.58
N THR A 191 -0.95 8.03 -6.97
CA THR A 191 0.34 7.33 -7.14
C THR A 191 1.42 7.82 -6.18
N ALA A 192 1.22 9.00 -5.57
CA ALA A 192 2.13 9.58 -4.61
C ALA A 192 1.38 10.05 -3.36
N LEU A 193 2.01 9.88 -2.20
CA LEU A 193 1.54 10.36 -0.92
C LEU A 193 2.73 10.81 -0.07
N ALA A 194 2.60 11.96 0.58
CA ALA A 194 3.49 12.41 1.65
C ALA A 194 2.67 13.08 2.76
N ILE A 195 3.13 12.98 4.00
CA ILE A 195 2.50 13.61 5.17
C ILE A 195 3.49 14.64 5.74
N SER A 196 3.00 15.82 6.12
CA SER A 196 3.82 16.84 6.79
C SER A 196 4.36 16.32 8.13
N HIS A 197 5.47 16.88 8.59
CA HIS A 197 6.12 16.42 9.82
C HIS A 197 5.21 16.48 11.06
N ASP A 198 4.37 17.51 11.14
CA ASP A 198 3.36 17.68 12.20
C ASP A 198 2.12 16.80 12.03
N GLY A 199 2.02 16.06 10.92
CA GLY A 199 0.90 15.18 10.62
C GLY A 199 -0.38 15.89 10.18
N ARG A 200 -0.33 17.21 9.93
CA ARG A 200 -1.51 18.02 9.62
C ARG A 200 -1.92 17.95 8.15
N PHE A 201 -0.96 17.87 7.24
CA PHE A 201 -1.22 17.95 5.81
C PHE A 201 -0.80 16.68 5.08
N ALA A 202 -1.61 16.28 4.10
CA ALA A 202 -1.28 15.22 3.14
C ALA A 202 -1.11 15.82 1.74
N ALA A 203 0.03 15.58 1.10
CA ALA A 203 0.22 15.87 -0.31
C ALA A 203 -0.04 14.59 -1.12
N THR A 204 -0.92 14.66 -2.12
CA THR A 204 -1.25 13.53 -3.00
C THR A 204 -1.01 13.88 -4.47
N GLY A 205 -0.50 12.94 -5.23
CA GLY A 205 -0.28 13.07 -6.68
C GLY A 205 -0.89 11.93 -7.46
N THR A 206 -1.12 12.17 -8.76
CA THR A 206 -1.61 11.19 -9.73
C THR A 206 -0.77 11.26 -11.02
N SER A 207 -1.07 10.43 -12.00
CA SER A 207 -0.36 10.35 -13.28
C SER A 207 -0.75 11.51 -14.23
N THR A 208 -0.39 12.74 -13.86
CA THR A 208 -0.68 13.94 -14.64
C THR A 208 -0.03 13.89 -16.02
N GLY A 209 -0.75 14.38 -17.04
CA GLY A 209 -0.32 14.43 -18.44
C GLY A 209 -0.54 13.12 -19.21
N VAL A 210 -1.00 12.06 -18.54
CA VAL A 210 -1.31 10.78 -19.19
C VAL A 210 -2.67 10.84 -19.86
N THR A 211 -2.75 10.27 -21.07
CA THR A 211 -4.03 9.98 -21.73
C THR A 211 -4.36 8.52 -21.47
N ASP A 212 -5.45 8.30 -20.74
CA ASP A 212 -5.88 6.98 -20.34
C ASP A 212 -7.13 6.58 -21.10
N GLY A 213 -7.13 5.34 -21.61
CA GLY A 213 -8.30 4.70 -22.19
C GLY A 213 -9.01 3.86 -21.15
N ILE A 214 -10.32 4.03 -21.00
CA ILE A 214 -11.15 3.10 -20.23
C ILE A 214 -12.12 2.40 -21.18
N LYS A 215 -12.15 1.08 -21.07
CA LYS A 215 -13.04 0.23 -21.87
C LYS A 215 -14.14 -0.31 -20.99
N ASN A 216 -15.38 -0.07 -21.38
CA ASN A 216 -16.52 -0.77 -20.82
C ASN A 216 -16.49 -2.23 -21.30
N ILE A 217 -16.46 -3.17 -20.36
CA ILE A 217 -16.38 -4.61 -20.67
C ILE A 217 -17.71 -5.19 -21.21
N LYS A 218 -18.86 -4.61 -20.83
CA LYS A 218 -20.19 -5.03 -21.27
C LYS A 218 -20.54 -4.53 -22.67
N THR A 219 -20.25 -3.26 -22.96
CA THR A 219 -20.61 -2.62 -24.24
C THR A 219 -19.47 -2.62 -25.25
N ASN A 220 -18.26 -3.00 -24.83
CA ASN A 220 -17.03 -2.97 -25.62
C ASN A 220 -16.65 -1.57 -26.13
N LYS A 221 -17.32 -0.51 -25.66
CA LYS A 221 -17.01 0.90 -25.98
C LYS A 221 -15.83 1.37 -25.15
N SER A 222 -15.03 2.27 -25.73
CA SER A 222 -13.90 2.89 -25.05
C SER A 222 -14.07 4.40 -25.00
N SER A 223 -13.74 4.99 -23.86
CA SER A 223 -13.57 6.43 -23.69
C SER A 223 -12.09 6.74 -23.42
N THR A 224 -11.66 7.94 -23.79
CA THR A 224 -10.34 8.44 -23.43
C THR A 224 -10.50 9.72 -22.63
N PHE A 225 -9.63 9.93 -21.66
CA PHE A 225 -9.55 11.19 -20.95
C PHE A 225 -8.08 11.55 -20.74
N VAL A 226 -7.82 12.86 -20.63
CA VAL A 226 -6.49 13.38 -20.34
C VAL A 226 -6.47 13.76 -18.86
N ASN A 227 -5.59 13.12 -18.09
CA ASN A 227 -5.40 13.45 -16.70
C ASN A 227 -4.64 14.77 -16.59
N LYS A 228 -5.31 15.84 -16.15
CA LYS A 228 -4.70 17.16 -15.91
C LYS A 228 -4.65 17.50 -14.43
N ASP A 229 -4.92 16.53 -13.55
CA ASP A 229 -5.01 16.79 -12.12
C ASP A 229 -3.65 17.18 -11.55
N PRO A 230 -3.58 18.28 -10.78
CA PRO A 230 -2.34 18.70 -10.13
C PRO A 230 -2.04 17.82 -8.91
N ILE A 231 -0.85 18.00 -8.34
CA ILE A 231 -0.62 17.61 -6.94
C ILE A 231 -1.55 18.43 -6.05
N ARG A 232 -2.19 17.76 -5.08
CA ARG A 232 -3.13 18.38 -4.14
C ARG A 232 -2.64 18.26 -2.71
N ILE A 233 -2.96 19.24 -1.87
CA ILE A 233 -2.65 19.27 -0.45
C ILE A 233 -3.94 19.30 0.35
N TRP A 234 -4.08 18.38 1.29
CA TRP A 234 -5.27 18.19 2.10
C TRP A 234 -4.96 18.46 3.57
N ASP A 235 -5.82 19.19 4.25
CA ASP A 235 -5.82 19.25 5.71
C ASP A 235 -6.46 17.95 6.22
N ILE A 236 -5.68 17.15 6.92
CA ILE A 236 -6.02 15.77 7.32
C ILE A 236 -7.19 15.78 8.31
N GLU A 237 -7.18 16.71 9.27
CA GLU A 237 -8.20 16.80 10.31
C GLU A 237 -9.56 17.22 9.72
N THR A 238 -9.56 18.25 8.89
CA THR A 238 -10.82 18.79 8.34
C THR A 238 -11.28 18.07 7.07
N GLY A 239 -10.39 17.29 6.43
CA GLY A 239 -10.64 16.67 5.13
C GLY A 239 -10.69 17.63 3.96
N LYS A 240 -10.37 18.92 4.16
CA LYS A 240 -10.52 19.97 3.14
C LYS A 240 -9.29 20.09 2.26
N LEU A 241 -9.53 20.36 0.97
CA LEU A 241 -8.49 20.74 0.03
C LEU A 241 -7.93 22.12 0.43
N VAL A 242 -6.61 22.18 0.57
CA VAL A 242 -5.86 23.40 0.88
C VAL A 242 -5.30 24.01 -0.40
N LYS A 243 -4.76 23.18 -1.30
CA LYS A 243 -4.13 23.59 -2.56
C LYS A 243 -4.27 22.51 -3.62
#